data_AF-A0AAW8DI92-F1
#
_entry.id   AF-A0AAW8DI92-F1
#
_cell.length_a   1.000
_cell.length_b   1.000
_cell.length_c   1.000
_cell.angle_alpha   90.00
_cell.angle_beta   90.00
_cell.angle_gamma   90.00
#
_symmetry.space_group_name_H-M   'P 1'
#
loop_
_entity.id
_entity.type
_entity.pdbx_description
1 polymer ?
#
loop_
_entity_poly.entity_id
_entity_poly.type
_entity_poly.pdbx_seq_one_letter_code
_entity_poly.pdbx_strand_id
1 'polypeptide(L)' 'MTADEFELVFLRLYKLDPTEWPPDLFDVLDTLFGDVDAYCADDGIRGEVGGIDADQLHQSAATALSRLEKLAG' A
#
# COMPACT_ATOMS: atom_id res chain seq x y z
N MET A 1 -7.79 9.39 -8.53
CA MET A 1 -6.43 8.91 -8.33
C MET A 1 -6.36 7.53 -8.93
N THR A 2 -5.45 7.28 -9.87
CA THR A 2 -5.19 5.95 -10.43
C THR A 2 -4.33 5.12 -9.47
N ALA A 3 -4.18 3.82 -9.75
CA ALA A 3 -3.27 2.94 -9.00
C ALA A 3 -1.81 3.42 -9.11
N ASP A 4 -1.34 3.81 -10.31
CA ASP A 4 0.00 4.37 -10.50
C ASP A 4 0.22 5.67 -9.71
N GLU A 5 -0.75 6.58 -9.74
CA GLU A 5 -0.67 7.83 -8.97
C GLU A 5 -0.63 7.55 -7.47
N PHE A 6 -1.43 6.58 -7.01
CA PHE A 6 -1.46 6.17 -5.61
C PHE A 6 -0.13 5.56 -5.17
N GLU A 7 0.44 4.63 -5.94
CA GLU A 7 1.73 4.00 -5.66
C GLU A 7 2.82 5.06 -5.47
N LEU A 8 2.98 5.96 -6.46
CA LEU A 8 3.98 7.01 -6.43
C LEU A 8 3.84 7.93 -5.21
N VAL A 9 2.61 8.35 -4.90
CA VAL A 9 2.34 9.23 -3.76
C VAL A 9 2.58 8.50 -2.44
N PHE A 10 2.07 7.27 -2.30
CA PHE A 10 2.20 6.47 -1.09
C PHE A 10 3.66 6.17 -0.78
N LEU A 11 4.42 5.63 -1.75
CA LEU A 11 5.84 5.29 -1.56
C LEU A 11 6.65 6.52 -1.15
N ARG A 12 6.35 7.67 -1.75
CA ARG A 12 7.02 8.93 -1.38
C ARG A 12 6.70 9.35 0.04
N LEU A 13 5.44 9.28 0.46
CA LEU A 13 5.03 9.67 1.81
C LEU A 13 5.61 8.69 2.85
N TYR A 14 5.43 7.39 2.65
CA TYR A 14 5.90 6.36 3.57
C TYR A 14 7.42 6.39 3.77
N LYS A 15 8.21 6.46 2.68
CA LYS A 15 9.69 6.49 2.75
C LYS A 15 10.25 7.77 3.38
N LEU A 16 9.47 8.85 3.42
CA LEU A 16 9.89 10.14 3.97
C LEU A 16 9.25 10.45 5.32
N ASP A 17 8.41 9.55 5.85
CA ASP A 17 7.73 9.76 7.12
C ASP A 17 8.70 9.53 8.29
N PRO A 18 9.02 10.55 9.09
CA PRO A 18 9.88 10.39 10.27
C PRO A 18 9.10 9.94 11.50
N THR A 19 7.78 9.75 11.40
CA THR A 19 6.90 9.47 12.55
C THR A 19 7.15 8.06 13.07
N GLU A 20 7.44 7.94 14.37
CA GLU A 20 7.44 6.67 15.08
C GLU A 20 5.99 6.27 15.41
N TRP A 21 5.33 5.61 14.47
CA TRP A 21 3.96 5.14 14.66
C TRP A 21 3.86 4.07 15.77
N PRO A 22 2.75 4.05 16.54
CA PRO A 22 2.43 2.92 17.41
C PRO A 22 2.51 1.58 16.64
N PRO A 23 2.99 0.49 17.26
CA PRO A 23 3.22 -0.79 16.57
C PRO A 23 2.02 -1.27 15.75
N ASP A 24 0.80 -1.21 16.30
CA ASP A 24 -0.40 -1.66 15.60
C ASP A 24 -0.72 -0.82 14.35
N LEU A 25 -0.41 0.48 14.37
CA LEU A 25 -0.57 1.36 13.21
C LEU A 25 0.55 1.13 12.20
N PHE A 26 1.78 0.98 12.67
CA PHE A 26 2.94 0.67 11.83
C PHE A 26 2.72 -0.64 11.06
N ASP A 27 2.27 -1.71 11.72
CA ASP A 27 2.02 -3.00 11.08
C ASP A 27 1.01 -2.90 9.93
N VAL A 28 -0.01 -2.05 10.05
CA VAL A 28 -0.98 -1.80 8.98
C VAL A 28 -0.33 -1.06 7.81
N LEU A 29 0.46 -0.03 8.11
CA LEU A 29 1.14 0.78 7.08
C LEU A 29 2.25 -0.02 6.36
N ASP A 30 2.99 -0.85 7.09
CA ASP A 30 4.04 -1.72 6.55
C ASP A 30 3.46 -2.83 5.68
N THR A 31 2.32 -3.41 6.07
CA THR A 31 1.59 -4.35 5.21
C THR A 31 1.16 -3.68 3.89
N LEU A 32 0.56 -2.47 3.98
CA LEU A 32 0.14 -1.74 2.78
C LEU A 32 1.35 -1.32 1.93
N PHE A 33 2.49 -0.98 2.55
CA PHE A 33 3.72 -0.71 1.84
C PHE A 33 4.18 -1.91 1.00
N GLY A 34 4.14 -3.13 1.56
CA GLY A 34 4.46 -4.35 0.82
C GLY A 34 3.55 -4.55 -0.40
N ASP A 35 2.25 -4.32 -0.26
CA ASP A 35 1.29 -4.42 -1.38
C ASP A 35 1.55 -3.34 -2.44
N VAL A 36 1.85 -2.12 -2.03
CA VAL A 36 2.19 -1.02 -2.94
C VAL A 36 3.50 -1.29 -3.68
N ASP A 37 4.53 -1.81 -3.01
CA ASP A 37 5.82 -2.17 -3.63
C ASP A 37 5.69 -3.38 -4.58
N ALA A 38 4.69 -4.24 -4.35
CA ALA A 38 4.34 -5.37 -5.21
C ALA A 38 3.46 -4.99 -6.42
N TYR A 39 2.94 -3.76 -6.48
CA TYR A 39 2.09 -3.32 -7.58
C TYR A 39 2.87 -3.27 -8.90
N CYS A 40 2.27 -3.79 -9.97
CA CYS A 40 2.83 -3.71 -11.30
C CYS A 40 1.73 -3.56 -12.36
N ALA A 41 1.68 -2.40 -13.00
CA ALA A 41 0.72 -2.10 -14.06
C ALA A 41 0.93 -2.95 -15.33
N ASP A 42 2.15 -3.41 -15.59
CA ASP A 42 2.47 -4.23 -16.76
C ASP A 42 2.17 -5.71 -16.49
N ASP A 43 1.21 -6.28 -17.22
CA ASP A 43 0.77 -7.67 -17.05
C ASP A 43 1.87 -8.70 -17.27
N GLY A 44 2.81 -8.42 -18.19
CA GLY A 44 3.92 -9.32 -18.50
C GLY A 44 4.91 -9.39 -17.35
N ILE A 45 5.35 -8.23 -16.86
CA ILE A 45 6.27 -8.14 -15.73
C ILE A 45 5.59 -8.65 -14.46
N ARG A 46 4.33 -8.27 -14.22
CA ARG A 46 3.56 -8.68 -13.04
C ARG A 46 3.52 -10.19 -12.89
N GLY A 47 3.28 -10.92 -13.98
CA GLY A 47 3.26 -12.39 -13.97
C GLY A 47 4.61 -13.03 -13.63
N GLU A 48 5.71 -12.39 -14.01
CA GLU A 48 7.07 -12.88 -13.72
C GLU A 48 7.48 -12.64 -12.27
N VAL A 49 7.12 -11.49 -11.71
CA VAL A 49 7.52 -11.09 -10.35
C VAL A 49 6.51 -11.50 -9.28
N GLY A 50 5.36 -12.03 -9.68
CA GLY A 50 4.26 -12.35 -8.76
C GLY A 50 3.62 -11.11 -8.12
N GLY A 51 3.60 -9.99 -8.85
CA GLY A 51 3.07 -8.72 -8.37
C GLY A 51 1.54 -8.66 -8.37
N ILE A 52 0.99 -7.54 -7.91
CA ILE A 52 -0.45 -7.30 -7.85
C ILE A 52 -0.90 -6.27 -8.88
N ASP A 53 -2.16 -6.40 -9.33
CA ASP A 53 -2.78 -5.46 -10.26
C ASP A 53 -3.45 -4.27 -9.54
N ALA A 54 -4.09 -3.40 -10.31
CA ALA A 54 -4.73 -2.19 -9.80
C ALA A 54 -5.95 -2.47 -8.90
N ASP A 55 -6.72 -3.52 -9.20
CA ASP A 55 -7.92 -3.88 -8.43
C ASP A 55 -7.51 -4.50 -7.08
N GLN A 56 -6.47 -5.34 -7.09
CA GLN A 56 -5.87 -5.89 -5.88
C GLN A 56 -5.28 -4.78 -5.00
N LEU A 57 -4.52 -3.85 -5.57
CA LEU A 57 -3.96 -2.72 -4.84
C LEU A 57 -5.08 -1.85 -4.21
N HIS A 58 -6.16 -1.59 -4.95
CA HIS A 58 -7.30 -0.87 -4.44
C HIS A 58 -7.96 -1.59 -3.24
N GLN A 59 -8.12 -2.92 -3.33
CA GLN A 59 -8.67 -3.71 -2.23
C GLN A 59 -7.74 -3.71 -1.00
N SER A 60 -6.43 -3.78 -1.19
CA SER A 60 -5.44 -3.66 -0.11
C SER A 60 -5.53 -2.29 0.57
N ALA A 61 -5.56 -1.20 -0.20
CA ALA A 61 -5.71 0.16 0.33
C ALA A 61 -7.02 0.34 1.13
N ALA A 62 -8.14 -0.18 0.62
CA ALA A 62 -9.43 -0.14 1.32
C ALA A 62 -9.40 -0.92 2.64
N THR A 63 -8.73 -2.08 2.63
CA THR A 63 -8.57 -2.91 3.84
C THR A 63 -7.71 -2.23 4.89
N ALA A 64 -6.59 -1.64 4.48
CA ALA A 64 -5.71 -0.88 5.35
C ALA A 64 -6.45 0.31 5.97
N LEU A 65 -7.18 1.10 5.18
CA LEU A 65 -7.99 2.21 5.67
C LEU A 65 -8.99 1.75 6.75
N SER A 66 -9.74 0.68 6.50
CA SER A 66 -10.70 0.15 7.47
C SER A 66 -10.04 -0.30 8.78
N ARG A 67 -8.81 -0.82 8.72
CA ARG A 67 -8.04 -1.19 9.93
C ARG A 67 -7.57 0.03 10.70
N LEU A 68 -7.04 1.04 10.00
CA LEU A 68 -6.60 2.31 10.61
C LEU A 68 -7.76 3.01 11.31
N GLU A 69 -8.94 3.08 10.67
CA GLU A 69 -10.14 3.68 11.26
C GLU A 69 -10.57 2.99 12.57
N LYS A 70 -10.40 1.66 12.68
CA LYS A 70 -10.72 0.91 13.89
C LYS A 70 -9.70 1.09 15.01
N LEU A 71 -8.44 1.39 14.67
CA LEU A 71 -7.38 1.63 15.65
C LEU A 71 -7.37 3.10 16.13
N ALA A 72 -7.92 4.01 15.33
CA ALA A 72 -8.03 5.43 15.64
C ALA A 72 -9.32 5.82 16.41
N GLY A 73 -10.31 4.93 16.46
CA GLY A 73 -11.58 5.10 17.18
C GLY A 73 -11.56 4.49 18.57
#